data_AF-A0A957HVY4-F1
#
_entry.id   AF-A0A957HVY4-F1
#
_cell.length_a   1.000
_cell.length_b   1.000
_cell.length_c   1.000
_cell.angle_alpha   90.00
_cell.angle_beta   90.00
_cell.angle_gamma   90.00
#
_symmetry.space_group_name_H-M   'P 1'
#
loop_
_entity.id
_entity.type
_entity.pdbx_description
1 polymer ?
#
loop_
_entity_poly.entity_id
_entity_poly.type
_entity_poly.pdbx_seq_one_letter_code
_entity_poly.pdbx_strand_id
1 'polypeptide(L)'
;MTTTAFSPEAPVLARTRRSFMREIVEDTPGGDPRLEMCIQCGTCGGSCPSGADMEYSPRRIFAMVEADMREEVLKANTFWYCVSCYYCMVRCPQEVHITDIMYTLKRKAIREGYYRESSASDAPDFSETFVDAVLKYGRSFELGLATRYHLRHHPIGAVKMATGMGLEMLRKGRMDLTPRRIKNLGQLQAILREAEDVAREDREQIGGGA
;
A
#
# COMPACT_ATOMS: atom_id res chain seq x y z
N MET A 1 38.10 -18.77 36.40
CA MET A 1 36.68 -19.03 36.05
C MET A 1 35.84 -17.99 36.76
N THR A 2 35.72 -16.80 36.17
CA THR A 2 34.90 -15.71 36.69
C THR A 2 33.51 -15.84 36.07
N THR A 3 32.57 -16.34 36.87
CA THR A 3 31.14 -16.32 36.59
C THR A 3 30.66 -14.87 36.50
N THR A 4 30.51 -14.35 35.28
CA THR A 4 29.72 -13.13 35.04
C THR A 4 28.26 -13.46 35.24
N ALA A 5 27.68 -12.89 36.30
CA ALA A 5 26.27 -12.93 36.61
C ALA A 5 25.44 -12.39 35.41
N PHE A 6 24.45 -13.17 34.99
CA PHE A 6 23.38 -12.72 34.11
C PHE A 6 22.54 -11.69 34.86
N SER A 7 22.67 -10.41 34.50
CA SER A 7 21.86 -9.33 35.08
C SER A 7 20.46 -9.35 34.46
N PRO A 8 19.38 -9.62 35.22
CA PRO A 8 18.05 -9.83 34.66
C PRO A 8 17.23 -8.54 34.76
N GLU A 9 17.68 -7.42 34.21
CA GLU A 9 16.90 -6.17 34.21
C GLU A 9 17.08 -5.40 32.90
N ALA A 10 16.51 -5.94 31.82
CA ALA A 10 16.10 -5.07 30.72
C ALA A 10 14.83 -4.34 31.17
N PRO A 11 14.75 -3.01 31.06
CA PRO A 11 13.60 -2.26 31.55
C PRO A 11 12.38 -2.70 30.74
N VAL A 12 11.38 -3.25 31.44
CA VAL A 12 10.02 -3.44 30.93
C VAL A 12 9.55 -2.06 30.45
N LEU A 13 9.50 -1.91 29.13
CA LEU A 13 9.23 -0.66 28.43
C LEU A 13 8.04 0.07 29.06
N ALA A 14 8.26 1.34 29.38
CA ALA A 14 7.30 2.24 29.98
C ALA A 14 5.97 2.23 29.22
N ARG A 15 4.93 1.77 29.93
CA ARG A 15 3.56 1.53 29.46
C ARG A 15 2.75 2.83 29.29
N THR A 16 3.31 3.82 28.57
CA THR A 16 2.68 5.15 28.40
C THR A 16 2.51 5.57 26.94
N ARG A 17 3.05 4.81 25.97
CA ARG A 17 2.73 4.99 24.54
C ARG A 17 1.87 3.81 24.07
N ARG A 18 0.83 4.08 23.27
CA ARG A 18 0.10 3.01 22.56
C ARG A 18 1.13 2.24 21.72
N SER A 19 1.13 0.91 21.81
CA SER A 19 2.01 0.09 20.97
C SER A 19 1.64 0.27 19.52
N PHE A 20 2.62 0.26 18.62
CA PHE A 20 2.40 0.38 17.19
C PHE A 20 1.47 -0.74 16.68
N MET A 21 1.62 -1.96 17.20
CA MET A 21 0.70 -3.07 16.95
C MET A 21 -0.77 -2.69 17.17
N ARG A 22 -1.09 -2.16 18.35
CA ARG A 22 -2.47 -1.80 18.71
C ARG A 22 -3.02 -0.71 17.80
N GLU A 23 -2.19 0.26 17.42
CA GLU A 23 -2.57 1.30 16.47
C GLU A 23 -2.91 0.72 15.09
N ILE A 24 -2.13 -0.24 14.58
CA ILE A 24 -2.42 -0.90 13.30
C ILE A 24 -3.70 -1.73 13.38
N VAL A 25 -3.95 -2.43 14.49
CA VAL A 25 -5.18 -3.18 14.71
C VAL A 25 -6.39 -2.25 14.68
N GLU A 26 -6.34 -1.14 15.44
CA GLU A 26 -7.44 -0.16 15.55
C GLU A 26 -7.67 0.61 14.23
N ASP A 27 -6.60 1.00 13.52
CA ASP A 27 -6.70 1.74 12.25
C ASP A 27 -7.12 0.84 11.07
N THR A 28 -7.11 -0.49 11.23
CA THR A 28 -7.56 -1.43 10.21
C THR A 28 -9.09 -1.45 10.17
N PRO A 29 -9.73 -1.35 8.98
CA PRO A 29 -11.19 -1.34 8.87
C PRO A 29 -11.85 -2.50 9.62
N GLY A 30 -12.78 -2.19 10.53
CA GLY A 30 -13.47 -3.15 11.39
C GLY A 30 -12.65 -3.68 12.57
N GLY A 31 -11.39 -3.28 12.71
CA GLY A 31 -10.44 -3.82 13.68
C GLY A 31 -10.01 -5.24 13.35
N ASP A 32 -8.71 -5.54 13.38
CA ASP A 32 -8.24 -6.93 13.20
C ASP A 32 -7.38 -7.43 14.37
N PRO A 33 -7.99 -7.81 15.51
CA PRO A 33 -7.25 -8.33 16.67
C PRO A 33 -6.54 -9.65 16.36
N ARG A 34 -6.84 -10.32 15.24
CA ARG A 34 -6.14 -11.54 14.82
C ARG A 34 -4.67 -11.29 14.51
N LEU A 35 -4.29 -10.05 14.18
CA LEU A 35 -2.88 -9.70 14.01
C LEU A 35 -2.07 -9.96 15.29
N GLU A 36 -2.65 -9.72 16.47
CA GLU A 36 -2.01 -10.01 17.76
C GLU A 36 -1.85 -11.51 18.02
N MET A 37 -2.61 -12.35 17.32
CA MET A 37 -2.52 -13.81 17.36
C MET A 37 -1.58 -14.37 16.29
N CYS A 38 -0.85 -13.53 15.55
CA CYS A 38 0.01 -13.98 14.45
C CYS A 38 1.13 -14.91 14.95
N ILE A 39 1.05 -16.20 14.61
CA ILE A 39 2.05 -17.21 14.98
C ILE A 39 3.32 -17.20 14.12
N GLN A 40 3.55 -16.16 13.30
CA GLN A 40 4.74 -16.02 12.44
C GLN A 40 5.03 -17.21 11.50
N CYS A 41 4.02 -17.97 11.08
CA CYS A 41 4.19 -19.19 10.27
C CYS A 41 4.80 -18.96 8.86
N GLY A 42 4.68 -17.75 8.30
CA GLY A 42 5.26 -17.41 7.00
C GLY A 42 4.47 -17.79 5.75
N THR A 43 3.28 -18.38 5.90
CA THR A 43 2.39 -18.68 4.75
C THR A 43 2.13 -17.46 3.87
N CYS A 44 1.96 -16.28 4.47
CA CYS A 44 1.75 -15.03 3.74
C CYS A 44 2.97 -14.61 2.90
N GLY A 45 4.19 -14.85 3.40
CA GLY A 45 5.43 -14.62 2.66
C GLY A 45 5.58 -15.58 1.48
N GLY A 46 5.36 -16.88 1.72
CA GLY A 46 5.45 -17.90 0.67
C GLY A 46 4.33 -17.84 -0.37
N SER A 47 3.19 -17.24 -0.05
CA SER A 47 2.05 -17.11 -0.98
C SER A 47 2.09 -15.82 -1.81
N CYS A 48 3.00 -14.88 -1.49
CA CYS A 48 3.01 -13.56 -2.13
C CYS A 48 3.65 -13.63 -3.52
N PRO A 49 2.92 -13.32 -4.62
CA PRO A 49 3.50 -13.31 -5.95
C PRO A 49 4.52 -12.19 -6.13
N SER A 50 4.34 -11.06 -5.44
CA SER A 50 5.21 -9.88 -5.49
C SER A 50 6.33 -9.93 -4.43
N GLY A 51 6.51 -11.06 -3.74
CA GLY A 51 7.43 -11.17 -2.62
C GLY A 51 8.89 -10.87 -2.97
N ALA A 52 9.31 -11.11 -4.22
CA ALA A 52 10.66 -10.86 -4.70
C ALA A 52 11.00 -9.35 -4.83
N ASP A 53 9.98 -8.50 -5.03
CA ASP A 53 10.13 -7.06 -5.19
C ASP A 53 9.90 -6.29 -3.87
N MET A 54 9.43 -6.99 -2.83
CA MET A 54 9.22 -6.45 -1.50
C MET A 54 10.52 -6.48 -0.68
N GLU A 55 10.82 -5.38 0.02
CA GLU A 55 11.94 -5.27 0.96
C GLU A 55 11.76 -6.22 2.14
N TYR A 56 10.53 -6.31 2.65
CA TYR A 56 10.16 -7.23 3.71
C TYR A 56 8.92 -8.04 3.30
N SER A 57 8.95 -9.35 3.51
CA SER A 57 7.75 -10.18 3.38
C SER A 57 6.65 -9.72 4.36
N PRO A 58 5.35 -10.00 4.09
CA PRO A 58 4.27 -9.70 5.02
C PRO A 58 4.51 -10.22 6.44
N ARG A 59 5.06 -11.44 6.58
CA ARG A 59 5.44 -12.01 7.88
C ARG A 59 6.41 -11.09 8.63
N ARG A 60 7.47 -10.64 7.94
CA ARG A 60 8.52 -9.81 8.53
C ARG A 60 8.00 -8.43 8.92
N ILE A 61 7.13 -7.82 8.10
CA ILE A 61 6.44 -6.59 8.48
C ILE A 61 5.68 -6.76 9.80
N PHE A 62 4.94 -7.86 9.98
CA PHE A 62 4.18 -8.07 11.20
C PHE A 62 5.06 -8.27 12.43
N ALA A 63 6.18 -8.99 12.30
CA ALA A 63 7.17 -9.09 13.37
C ALA A 63 7.77 -7.72 13.74
N MET A 64 8.02 -6.86 12.75
CA MET A 64 8.53 -5.51 12.97
C MET A 64 7.47 -4.60 13.62
N VAL A 65 6.19 -4.75 13.25
CA VAL A 65 5.07 -4.07 13.91
C VAL A 65 4.97 -4.48 15.38
N GLU A 66 5.10 -5.76 15.68
CA GLU A 66 5.13 -6.29 17.05
C GLU A 66 6.33 -5.77 17.85
N ALA A 67 7.48 -5.60 17.20
CA ALA A 67 8.70 -5.05 17.78
C ALA A 67 8.72 -3.51 17.87
N ASP A 68 7.60 -2.83 17.62
CA ASP A 68 7.46 -1.36 17.67
C ASP A 68 8.41 -0.60 16.71
N MET A 69 8.88 -1.25 15.64
CA MET A 69 9.77 -0.68 14.62
C MET A 69 8.99 0.20 13.61
N ARG A 70 8.31 1.23 14.12
CA ARG A 70 7.38 2.07 13.34
C ARG A 70 8.03 2.65 12.10
N GLU A 71 9.16 3.34 12.25
CA GLU A 71 9.76 4.08 11.15
C GLU A 71 10.20 3.16 10.01
N GLU A 72 10.86 2.06 10.36
CA GLU A 72 11.33 1.07 9.40
C GLU A 72 10.15 0.40 8.67
N VAL A 73 9.07 0.10 9.39
CA VAL A 73 7.85 -0.43 8.76
C VAL A 73 7.25 0.59 7.81
N LEU A 74 7.06 1.84 8.23
CA LEU A 74 6.38 2.86 7.41
C LEU A 74 7.23 3.40 6.24
N LYS A 75 8.55 3.19 6.26
CA LYS A 75 9.45 3.46 5.13
C LYS A 75 9.54 2.29 4.15
N ALA A 76 9.12 1.08 4.52
CA ALA A 76 9.23 -0.09 3.65
C ALA A 76 8.42 0.03 2.36
N ASN A 77 8.92 -0.56 1.27
CA ASN A 77 8.16 -0.61 0.01
C ASN A 77 7.02 -1.65 0.01
N THR A 78 6.98 -2.54 1.02
CA THR A 78 6.20 -3.78 1.00
C THR A 78 4.72 -3.56 0.67
N PHE A 79 4.06 -2.60 1.34
CA PHE A 79 2.64 -2.35 1.11
C PHE A 79 2.36 -1.65 -0.23
N TRP A 80 3.35 -1.00 -0.85
CA TRP A 80 3.24 -0.44 -2.21
C TRP A 80 3.23 -1.53 -3.27
N TYR A 81 4.01 -2.60 -3.07
CA TYR A 81 4.06 -3.77 -3.96
C TYR A 81 2.96 -4.79 -3.68
N CYS A 82 2.14 -4.60 -2.65
CA CYS A 82 0.96 -5.43 -2.42
C CYS A 82 -0.07 -5.21 -3.53
N VAL A 83 -0.28 -6.23 -4.36
CA VAL A 83 -1.27 -6.23 -5.45
C VAL A 83 -2.68 -6.62 -5.01
N SER A 84 -2.91 -6.77 -3.71
CA SER A 84 -4.21 -7.11 -3.12
C SER A 84 -4.88 -8.30 -3.81
N CYS A 85 -4.11 -9.39 -3.98
CA CYS A 85 -4.61 -10.63 -4.59
C CYS A 85 -5.34 -11.55 -3.59
N TYR A 86 -5.40 -11.19 -2.31
CA TYR A 86 -6.11 -11.90 -1.23
C TYR A 86 -5.57 -13.32 -0.88
N TYR A 87 -4.62 -13.88 -1.62
CA TYR A 87 -4.05 -15.22 -1.36
C TYR A 87 -3.52 -15.41 0.06
N CYS A 88 -2.84 -14.38 0.59
CA CYS A 88 -2.27 -14.44 1.93
C CYS A 88 -3.35 -14.51 3.03
N MET A 89 -4.55 -13.98 2.79
CA MET A 89 -5.65 -14.02 3.76
C MET A 89 -6.33 -15.39 3.75
N VAL A 90 -6.65 -15.91 2.56
CA VAL A 90 -7.29 -17.24 2.40
C VAL A 90 -6.44 -18.36 2.99
N ARG A 91 -5.10 -18.24 2.92
CA ARG A 91 -4.17 -19.27 3.40
C ARG A 91 -3.68 -19.04 4.83
N CYS A 92 -4.09 -17.95 5.49
CA CYS A 92 -3.63 -17.67 6.84
C CYS A 92 -4.30 -18.61 7.84
N PRO A 93 -3.55 -19.44 8.60
CA PRO A 93 -4.15 -20.33 9.59
C PRO A 93 -4.67 -19.58 10.83
N GLN A 94 -4.38 -18.29 10.96
CA GLN A 94 -4.91 -17.40 12.01
C GLN A 94 -5.95 -16.42 11.45
N GLU A 95 -6.35 -16.58 10.19
CA GLU A 95 -7.39 -15.78 9.52
C GLU A 95 -7.15 -14.26 9.58
N VAL A 96 -5.88 -13.85 9.67
CA VAL A 96 -5.50 -12.43 9.69
C VAL A 96 -5.92 -11.77 8.37
N HIS A 97 -6.53 -10.59 8.44
CA HIS A 97 -6.90 -9.76 7.31
C HIS A 97 -5.68 -8.99 6.77
N ILE A 98 -4.68 -9.74 6.31
CA ILE A 98 -3.35 -9.26 5.88
C ILE A 98 -3.45 -8.15 4.83
N THR A 99 -4.33 -8.28 3.85
CA THR A 99 -4.49 -7.27 2.79
C THR A 99 -4.98 -5.95 3.36
N ASP A 100 -5.92 -5.97 4.30
CA ASP A 100 -6.46 -4.77 4.94
C ASP A 100 -5.39 -4.08 5.78
N ILE A 101 -4.59 -4.86 6.52
CA ILE A 101 -3.43 -4.35 7.27
C ILE A 101 -2.41 -3.69 6.34
N MET A 102 -2.14 -4.28 5.16
CA MET A 102 -1.24 -3.64 4.17
C MET A 102 -1.79 -2.29 3.69
N TYR A 103 -3.10 -2.16 3.49
CA TYR A 103 -3.72 -0.86 3.18
C TYR A 103 -3.66 0.12 4.35
N THR A 104 -3.81 -0.35 5.59
CA THR A 104 -3.64 0.44 6.80
C THR A 104 -2.23 1.02 6.88
N LEU A 105 -1.21 0.19 6.69
CA LEU A 105 0.19 0.61 6.65
C LEU A 105 0.45 1.62 5.52
N LYS A 106 -0.09 1.37 4.32
CA LYS A 106 -0.01 2.31 3.18
C LYS A 106 -0.58 3.68 3.52
N ARG A 107 -1.81 3.73 4.04
CA ARG A 107 -2.48 4.99 4.42
C ARG A 107 -1.72 5.69 5.54
N LYS A 108 -1.18 4.94 6.50
CA LYS A 108 -0.39 5.50 7.60
C LYS A 108 0.93 6.09 7.11
N ALA A 109 1.65 5.40 6.23
CA ALA A 109 2.88 5.89 5.62
C ALA A 109 2.67 7.18 4.81
N ILE A 110 1.53 7.32 4.14
CA ILE A 110 1.13 8.58 3.47
C ILE A 110 0.86 9.67 4.52
N ARG A 111 -0.01 9.38 5.51
CA ARG A 111 -0.45 10.35 6.53
C ARG A 111 0.72 10.90 7.35
N GLU A 112 1.67 10.05 7.69
CA GLU A 112 2.84 10.39 8.50
C GLU A 112 4.05 10.83 7.65
N GLY A 113 3.95 10.77 6.32
CA GLY A 113 4.98 11.26 5.40
C GLY A 113 6.20 10.34 5.20
N TYR A 114 6.28 9.21 5.90
CA TYR A 114 7.39 8.25 5.80
C TYR A 114 7.57 7.65 4.40
N TYR A 115 6.53 7.64 3.56
CA TYR A 115 6.65 7.15 2.19
C TYR A 115 7.73 7.90 1.38
N ARG A 116 8.06 9.15 1.72
CA ARG A 116 9.07 9.96 1.02
C ARG A 116 10.48 9.39 1.13
N GLU A 117 10.74 8.64 2.20
CA GLU A 117 12.01 7.95 2.44
C GLU A 117 11.98 6.49 1.95
N SER A 118 10.85 6.04 1.40
CA SER A 118 10.71 4.70 0.85
C SER A 118 11.41 4.56 -0.50
N SER A 119 11.86 3.35 -0.81
CA SER A 119 12.27 2.99 -2.17
C SER A 119 11.12 3.02 -3.19
N ALA A 120 9.87 3.15 -2.72
CA ALA A 120 8.67 3.38 -3.53
C ALA A 120 8.06 4.78 -3.31
N SER A 121 8.90 5.80 -3.14
CA SER A 121 8.47 7.17 -2.79
C SER A 121 7.58 7.87 -3.81
N ASP A 122 7.56 7.41 -5.06
CA ASP A 122 6.75 7.90 -6.16
C ASP A 122 5.46 7.11 -6.39
N ALA A 123 5.23 6.04 -5.61
CA ALA A 123 4.03 5.22 -5.71
C ALA A 123 2.70 6.00 -5.48
N PRO A 124 2.62 7.00 -4.58
CA PRO A 124 1.45 7.89 -4.50
C PRO A 124 1.21 8.67 -5.79
N ASP A 125 2.23 9.34 -6.33
CA ASP A 125 2.13 10.16 -7.55
C ASP A 125 1.72 9.30 -8.76
N PHE A 126 2.21 8.06 -8.85
CA PHE A 126 1.75 7.09 -9.85
C PHE A 126 0.27 6.75 -9.67
N SER A 127 -0.14 6.42 -8.44
CA SER A 127 -1.52 6.05 -8.12
C SER A 127 -2.50 7.19 -8.41
N GLU A 128 -2.14 8.42 -8.06
CA GLU A 128 -2.93 9.62 -8.37
C GLU A 128 -3.07 9.82 -9.89
N THR A 129 -1.97 9.70 -10.64
CA THR A 129 -2.01 9.83 -12.10
C THR A 129 -2.89 8.75 -12.74
N PHE A 130 -2.85 7.52 -12.23
CA PHE A 130 -3.71 6.43 -12.68
C PHE A 130 -5.18 6.69 -12.35
N VAL A 131 -5.48 7.07 -11.10
CA VAL A 131 -6.84 7.36 -10.64
C VAL A 131 -7.44 8.54 -11.42
N ASP A 132 -6.68 9.61 -11.65
CA ASP A 132 -7.08 10.73 -12.50
C ASP A 132 -7.56 10.27 -13.89
N ALA A 133 -6.84 9.35 -14.52
CA ALA A 133 -7.21 8.82 -15.82
C ALA A 133 -8.51 8.01 -15.76
N VAL A 134 -8.66 7.16 -14.74
CA VAL A 134 -9.86 6.36 -14.52
C VAL A 134 -11.07 7.24 -14.21
N LEU A 135 -10.95 8.24 -13.33
CA LEU A 135 -12.05 9.15 -12.99
C LEU A 135 -12.47 10.01 -14.19
N LYS A 136 -11.52 10.42 -15.04
CA LYS A 136 -11.78 11.27 -16.20
C LYS A 136 -12.35 10.52 -17.40
N TYR A 137 -11.88 9.31 -17.67
CA TYR A 137 -12.22 8.56 -18.90
C TYR A 137 -13.01 7.28 -18.64
N GLY A 138 -13.09 6.84 -17.39
CA GLY A 138 -13.66 5.55 -16.98
C GLY A 138 -12.76 4.35 -17.27
N ARG A 139 -11.52 4.57 -17.71
CA ARG A 139 -10.52 3.54 -17.99
C ARG A 139 -9.11 4.12 -17.98
N SER A 140 -8.11 3.26 -17.80
CA SER A 140 -6.71 3.64 -17.96
C SER A 140 -6.40 4.04 -19.41
N PHE A 141 -5.56 5.07 -19.55
CA PHE A 141 -4.96 5.50 -20.80
C PHE A 141 -3.44 5.42 -20.67
N GLU A 142 -2.88 4.28 -21.08
CA GLU A 142 -1.50 3.88 -20.79
C GLU A 142 -0.45 4.89 -21.29
N LEU A 143 -0.61 5.42 -22.52
CA LEU A 143 0.33 6.40 -23.05
C LEU A 143 0.31 7.70 -22.22
N GLY A 144 -0.88 8.18 -21.83
CA GLY A 144 -1.01 9.38 -21.01
C GLY A 144 -0.45 9.18 -19.60
N LEU A 145 -0.73 8.03 -18.99
CA LEU A 145 -0.21 7.64 -17.68
C LEU A 145 1.32 7.58 -17.70
N ALA A 146 1.89 6.78 -18.61
CA ALA A 146 3.33 6.61 -18.75
C ALA A 146 4.02 7.94 -19.05
N THR A 147 3.48 8.74 -19.97
CA THR A 147 4.08 10.04 -20.33
C THR A 147 4.06 11.00 -19.14
N ARG A 148 2.90 11.19 -18.49
CA ARG A 148 2.76 12.13 -17.38
C ARG A 148 3.62 11.74 -16.18
N TYR A 149 3.62 10.46 -15.81
CA TYR A 149 4.42 9.97 -14.70
C TYR A 149 5.93 10.02 -15.00
N HIS A 150 6.38 9.50 -16.15
CA HIS A 150 7.81 9.49 -16.46
C HIS A 150 8.38 10.88 -16.73
N LEU A 151 7.63 11.82 -17.30
CA LEU A 151 8.12 13.19 -17.45
C LEU A 151 8.35 13.88 -16.09
N ARG A 152 7.58 13.51 -15.06
CA ARG A 152 7.70 14.07 -13.71
C ARG A 152 8.83 13.43 -12.90
N HIS A 153 8.96 12.09 -12.93
CA HIS A 153 9.89 11.36 -12.06
C HIS A 153 11.15 10.84 -12.77
N HIS A 154 11.07 10.57 -14.08
CA HIS A 154 12.14 9.91 -14.85
C HIS A 154 12.29 10.51 -16.27
N PRO A 155 12.62 11.80 -16.42
CA PRO A 155 12.59 12.48 -17.72
C PRO A 155 13.55 11.86 -18.74
N ILE A 156 14.74 11.44 -18.30
CA ILE A 156 15.70 10.72 -19.15
C ILE A 156 15.15 9.35 -19.58
N GLY A 157 14.50 8.64 -18.64
CA GLY A 157 13.82 7.37 -18.90
C GLY A 157 12.69 7.52 -19.91
N ALA A 158 11.94 8.62 -19.86
CA ALA A 158 10.88 8.93 -20.82
C ALA A 158 11.41 9.04 -22.25
N VAL A 159 12.53 9.74 -22.45
CA VAL A 159 13.18 9.86 -23.77
C VAL A 159 13.65 8.49 -24.28
N LYS A 160 14.26 7.68 -23.42
CA LYS A 160 14.72 6.33 -23.79
C LYS A 160 13.55 5.40 -24.15
N MET A 161 12.47 5.43 -23.38
CA MET A 161 11.25 4.69 -23.70
C MET A 161 10.65 5.14 -25.02
N ALA A 162 10.56 6.46 -25.27
CA ALA A 162 9.99 7.02 -26.49
C ALA A 162 10.78 6.64 -27.75
N THR A 163 12.12 6.71 -27.68
CA THR A 163 13.02 6.46 -28.83
C THR A 163 13.32 4.98 -29.07
N GLY A 164 13.15 4.12 -28.06
CA GLY A 164 13.32 2.67 -28.17
C GLY A 164 12.00 1.94 -28.44
N MET A 165 11.59 1.10 -27.48
CA MET A 165 10.39 0.25 -27.58
C MET A 165 9.11 1.05 -27.90
N GLY A 166 8.98 2.29 -27.41
CA GLY A 166 7.81 3.14 -27.65
C GLY A 166 7.58 3.45 -29.13
N LEU A 167 8.65 3.77 -29.88
CA LEU A 167 8.56 4.04 -31.32
C LEU A 167 8.14 2.79 -32.10
N GLU A 168 8.63 1.62 -31.70
CA GLU A 168 8.26 0.35 -32.34
C GLU A 168 6.79 -0.01 -32.08
N MET A 169 6.31 0.16 -30.84
CA MET A 169 4.90 -0.04 -30.49
C MET A 169 3.98 0.91 -31.26
N LEU A 170 4.39 2.18 -31.40
CA LEU A 170 3.66 3.17 -32.18
C LEU A 170 3.58 2.78 -33.66
N ARG A 171 4.71 2.40 -34.26
CA ARG A 171 4.77 1.95 -35.66
C ARG A 171 3.91 0.71 -35.92
N LYS A 172 3.78 -0.18 -34.93
CA LYS A 172 2.94 -1.39 -35.01
C LYS A 172 1.46 -1.13 -34.64
N GLY A 173 1.07 0.11 -34.33
CA GLY A 173 -0.30 0.44 -33.93
C GLY A 173 -0.73 -0.21 -32.61
N ARG A 174 0.21 -0.56 -31.74
CA ARG A 174 -0.04 -1.24 -30.44
C ARG A 174 -0.24 -0.27 -29.28
N MET A 175 -0.40 1.02 -29.58
CA MET A 175 -0.48 2.10 -28.61
C MET A 175 -1.59 3.06 -29.04
N ASP A 176 -2.59 3.25 -28.17
CA ASP A 176 -3.60 4.28 -28.38
C ASP A 176 -2.95 5.67 -28.15
N LEU A 177 -3.10 6.59 -29.11
CA LEU A 177 -2.58 7.96 -28.99
C LEU A 177 -3.53 8.92 -28.28
N THR A 178 -4.83 8.58 -28.27
CA THR A 178 -5.87 9.39 -27.67
C THR A 178 -6.64 8.57 -26.64
N PRO A 179 -7.06 9.20 -25.52
CA PRO A 179 -7.81 8.51 -24.49
C PRO A 179 -9.20 8.13 -25.01
N ARG A 180 -9.58 6.85 -24.85
CA ARG A 180 -10.95 6.37 -25.09
C ARG A 180 -11.78 6.49 -23.82
N ARG A 181 -13.06 6.80 -23.98
CA ARG A 181 -14.03 6.87 -22.86
C ARG A 181 -14.93 5.64 -22.83
N ILE A 182 -15.38 5.26 -21.63
CA ILE A 182 -16.46 4.27 -21.49
C ILE A 182 -17.81 4.85 -21.94
N LYS A 183 -18.74 3.97 -22.34
CA LYS A 183 -20.06 4.40 -22.82
C LYS A 183 -20.89 5.12 -21.75
N ASN A 184 -20.92 4.58 -20.52
CA ASN A 184 -21.77 5.07 -19.43
C ASN A 184 -20.99 5.91 -18.41
N LEU A 185 -20.18 6.87 -18.87
CA LEU A 185 -19.35 7.69 -17.98
C LEU A 185 -20.18 8.46 -16.94
N GLY A 186 -21.36 8.95 -17.31
CA GLY A 186 -22.26 9.64 -16.38
C GLY A 186 -22.77 8.74 -15.24
N GLN A 187 -23.01 7.45 -15.52
CA GLN A 187 -23.37 6.47 -14.49
C GLN A 187 -22.21 6.21 -13.54
N LEU A 188 -20.99 6.04 -14.07
CA LEU A 188 -19.78 5.90 -13.25
C LEU A 188 -19.62 7.11 -12.32
N GLN A 189 -19.77 8.32 -12.84
CA GLN A 189 -19.69 9.56 -12.04
C GLN A 189 -20.78 9.64 -10.97
N ALA A 190 -21.99 9.14 -11.24
CA ALA A 190 -23.05 9.06 -10.23
C ALA A 190 -22.69 8.09 -9.10
N ILE A 191 -22.20 6.89 -9.43
CA ILE A 191 -21.75 5.91 -8.44
C ILE A 191 -20.61 6.47 -7.56
N LEU A 192 -19.65 7.16 -8.18
CA LEU A 192 -18.52 7.75 -7.46
C LEU A 192 -18.96 8.86 -6.50
N ARG A 193 -19.88 9.74 -6.93
CA ARG A 193 -20.47 10.77 -6.05
C ARG A 193 -21.18 10.15 -4.86
N GLU A 194 -22.02 9.15 -5.10
CA GLU A 194 -22.70 8.43 -4.02
C GLU A 194 -21.70 7.81 -3.04
N ALA A 195 -20.64 7.17 -3.53
CA ALA A 195 -19.61 6.59 -2.68
C ALA A 195 -18.86 7.64 -1.85
N GLU A 196 -18.63 8.84 -2.39
CA GLU A 196 -18.05 9.98 -1.66
C GLU A 196 -18.98 10.49 -0.55
N ASP A 197 -20.29 10.53 -0.83
CA ASP A 197 -21.34 10.93 0.11
C ASP A 197 -21.44 9.93 1.27
N VAL A 198 -21.54 8.62 0.97
CA VAL A 198 -21.53 7.56 1.99
C VAL A 198 -20.27 7.62 2.84
N ALA A 199 -19.09 7.77 2.22
CA ALA A 199 -17.83 7.87 2.96
C ALA A 199 -17.76 9.13 3.84
N ARG A 200 -18.45 10.21 3.48
CA ARG A 200 -18.56 11.42 4.31
C ARG A 200 -19.47 11.17 5.51
N GLU A 201 -20.63 10.55 5.30
CA GLU A 201 -21.56 10.16 6.36
C GLU A 201 -20.90 9.21 7.37
N ASP A 202 -20.17 8.19 6.90
CA ASP A 202 -19.42 7.27 7.76
C ASP A 202 -18.37 8.01 8.62
N ARG A 203 -17.66 8.97 8.03
CA ARG A 203 -16.68 9.79 8.76
C ARG A 203 -17.34 10.67 9.82
N GLU A 204 -18.52 11.22 9.54
CA GLU A 204 -19.30 12.02 10.48
C GLU A 204 -19.84 11.16 11.63
N GLN A 205 -20.31 9.95 11.34
CA GLN A 205 -20.78 9.00 12.35
C GLN A 205 -19.65 8.48 13.26
N ILE A 206 -18.48 8.20 12.69
CA ILE A 206 -17.30 7.75 13.46
C ILE A 206 -16.66 8.93 14.23
N GLY A 207 -16.66 10.13 13.67
CA GLY A 207 -16.10 11.34 14.29
C GLY A 207 -17.00 11.99 15.35
N GLY A 208 -18.30 11.69 15.37
CA GLY A 208 -19.28 12.18 16.35
C GLY A 208 -19.40 11.33 17.62
N GLY A 209 -18.58 10.28 17.76
CA GLY A 209 -18.56 9.36 18.90
C GLY A 209 -17.37 9.56 19.85
N ALA A 210 -16.90 10.80 20.04
CA ALA A 210 -15.88 11.17 21.01
C ALA A 210 -16.45 12.07 22.11
#